data_AF-A0A8B9NHV3-F1
#
_entry.id   AF-A0A8B9NHV3-F1
#
_cell.length_a   1.000
_cell.length_b   1.000
_cell.length_c   1.000
_cell.angle_alpha   90.00
_cell.angle_beta   90.00
_cell.angle_gamma   90.00
#
_symmetry.space_group_name_H-M   'P 1'
#
loop_
_entity.id
_entity.type
_entity.pdbx_description
1 polymer ?
#
loop_
_entity_poly.entity_id
_entity_poly.type
_entity_poly.pdbx_seq_one_letter_code
_entity_poly.pdbx_strand_id
1 'polypeptide(L)'
;MEDNDWSTERLSNGFQLGESLHLQADVVSGGHVPLRLFVDDCVATLSPDRSSSPRYALIDLSGCLVDGRSDDTTSAFISPRPRQETLQFVVDAFKFAGDDRNLIYITCHLKVSPADQAPNPLNKACSFNKASSLWAPVEGTGDICSCCETGNCPLYGGYSWRINPPARWPRRRGFSKAAEAEVSVGPLLILDSARGLWNSSGGLAPARKTSPGMWWFFAICLTVSSGLN
;
A
#
# COMPACT_ATOMS: atom_id res chain seq x y z
N MET A 1 18.43 2.19 15.79
CA MET A 1 18.11 0.77 15.56
C MET A 1 16.63 0.65 15.85
N GLU A 2 15.82 0.90 14.83
CA GLU A 2 14.38 0.63 14.88
C GLU A 2 14.26 -0.86 14.55
N ASP A 3 13.86 -1.66 15.55
CA ASP A 3 13.58 -3.07 15.38
C ASP A 3 12.33 -3.20 14.49
N ASN A 4 12.59 -3.46 13.21
CA ASN A 4 11.61 -3.78 12.17
C ASN A 4 11.17 -5.24 12.35
N ASP A 5 10.41 -5.53 13.41
CA ASP A 5 9.94 -6.89 13.64
C ASP A 5 8.76 -7.24 12.72
N TRP A 6 9.03 -7.53 11.44
CA TRP A 6 8.04 -8.06 10.48
C TRP A 6 7.76 -9.56 10.72
N SER A 7 8.18 -10.13 11.86
CA SER A 7 8.21 -11.59 12.06
C SER A 7 6.87 -12.23 12.38
N THR A 8 5.89 -11.46 12.86
CA THR A 8 4.60 -11.99 13.28
C THR A 8 3.43 -11.16 12.76
N GLU A 9 2.35 -11.86 12.39
CA GLU A 9 1.09 -11.23 12.00
C GLU A 9 0.41 -10.63 13.23
N ARG A 10 -0.16 -9.43 13.11
CA ARG A 10 -0.84 -8.79 14.24
C ARG A 10 -2.17 -9.49 14.47
N LEU A 11 -2.32 -10.11 15.63
CA LEU A 11 -3.60 -10.73 16.03
C LEU A 11 -4.69 -9.70 16.40
N SER A 12 -4.32 -8.43 16.63
CA SER A 12 -5.26 -7.38 17.00
C SER A 12 -5.56 -6.42 15.83
N ASN A 13 -6.84 -6.25 15.53
CA ASN A 13 -7.31 -5.35 14.47
C ASN A 13 -7.41 -3.88 14.91
N GLY A 14 -6.93 -3.52 16.11
CA GLY A 14 -7.01 -2.16 16.66
C GLY A 14 -5.72 -1.37 16.48
N PHE A 15 -5.86 -0.14 15.98
CA PHE A 15 -4.80 0.83 15.73
C PHE A 15 -5.21 2.21 16.25
N GLN A 16 -4.27 3.00 16.75
CA GLN A 16 -4.54 4.38 17.18
C GLN A 16 -4.21 5.37 16.06
N LEU A 17 -4.94 6.48 15.97
CA LEU A 17 -4.55 7.59 15.10
C LEU A 17 -3.13 8.07 15.47
N GLY A 18 -2.26 8.13 14.46
CA GLY A 18 -0.84 8.44 14.61
C GLY A 18 0.07 7.22 14.74
N GLU A 19 -0.48 6.00 14.83
CA GLU A 19 0.27 4.77 14.55
C GLU A 19 0.35 4.52 13.05
N SER A 20 1.28 3.66 12.64
CA SER A 20 1.40 3.23 11.24
C SER A 20 0.98 1.77 11.08
N LEU A 21 0.29 1.48 9.98
CA LEU A 21 -0.16 0.16 9.55
C LEU A 21 0.96 -0.48 8.71
N HIS A 22 1.56 -1.54 9.23
CA HIS A 22 2.58 -2.32 8.54
C HIS A 22 1.91 -3.38 7.67
N LEU A 23 1.90 -3.18 6.34
CA LEU A 23 1.27 -4.06 5.37
C LEU A 23 2.33 -4.85 4.62
N GLN A 24 2.15 -6.16 4.53
CA GLN A 24 3.00 -7.06 3.76
C GLN A 24 2.14 -7.80 2.74
N ALA A 25 2.47 -7.65 1.47
CA ALA A 25 1.93 -8.50 0.42
C ALA A 25 2.92 -9.61 0.08
N ASP A 26 2.42 -10.82 -0.09
CA ASP A 26 3.21 -12.01 -0.34
C ASP A 26 2.53 -12.95 -1.35
N VAL A 27 3.32 -13.62 -2.18
CA VAL A 27 2.83 -14.66 -3.10
C VAL A 27 3.28 -16.00 -2.57
N VAL A 28 2.32 -16.89 -2.28
CA VAL A 28 2.63 -18.26 -1.88
C VAL A 28 3.25 -18.97 -3.08
N SER A 29 4.54 -19.27 -2.97
CA SER A 29 5.30 -19.93 -4.04
C SER A 29 4.94 -21.41 -4.13
N GLY A 30 4.27 -21.79 -5.22
CA GLY A 30 3.89 -23.17 -5.52
C GLY A 30 4.58 -23.69 -6.78
N GLY A 31 5.88 -23.96 -6.76
CA GLY A 31 6.59 -24.59 -7.89
C GLY A 31 6.71 -23.75 -9.17
N HIS A 32 6.28 -22.49 -9.14
CA HIS A 32 6.33 -21.56 -10.28
C HIS A 32 7.74 -21.03 -10.53
N VAL A 33 7.94 -20.43 -11.71
CA VAL A 33 9.14 -19.63 -12.00
C VAL A 33 9.28 -18.49 -10.98
N PRO A 34 10.50 -17.98 -10.71
CA PRO A 34 10.68 -16.84 -9.79
C PRO A 34 9.85 -15.63 -10.23
N LEU A 35 9.06 -15.08 -9.31
CA LEU A 35 8.14 -13.97 -9.56
C LEU A 35 8.52 -12.76 -8.71
N ARG A 36 8.25 -11.58 -9.25
CA ARG A 36 8.30 -10.31 -8.51
C ARG A 36 6.90 -9.78 -8.29
N LEU A 37 6.58 -9.51 -7.03
CA LEU A 37 5.29 -8.97 -6.61
C LEU A 37 5.26 -7.44 -6.71
N PHE A 38 4.15 -6.91 -7.22
CA PHE A 38 3.83 -5.50 -7.20
C PHE A 38 2.40 -5.28 -6.68
N VAL A 39 2.20 -4.13 -6.07
CA VAL A 39 0.88 -3.61 -5.71
C VAL A 39 0.54 -2.55 -6.75
N ASP A 40 -0.46 -2.82 -7.58
CA ASP A 40 -0.88 -1.92 -8.65
C ASP A 40 -1.61 -0.70 -8.08
N ASP A 41 -2.55 -0.94 -7.17
CA ASP A 41 -3.28 0.08 -6.45
C ASP A 41 -3.84 -0.49 -5.12
N CYS A 42 -4.15 0.40 -4.17
CA CYS A 42 -4.84 0.08 -2.93
C CYS A 42 -5.82 1.20 -2.60
N VAL A 43 -7.06 0.83 -2.27
CA VAL A 43 -8.12 1.75 -1.88
C VAL A 43 -8.66 1.36 -0.52
N ALA A 44 -8.82 2.36 0.35
CA ALA A 44 -9.50 2.20 1.61
C ALA A 44 -10.96 2.65 1.53
N THR A 45 -11.84 1.95 2.23
CA THR A 45 -13.30 2.15 2.22
C THR A 45 -13.89 1.83 3.60
N LEU A 46 -15.16 2.20 3.81
CA LEU A 46 -15.94 1.85 5.02
C LEU A 46 -16.63 0.48 4.95
N SER A 47 -16.41 -0.27 3.88
CA SER A 47 -17.01 -1.59 3.63
C SER A 47 -16.04 -2.46 2.82
N PRO A 48 -16.19 -3.79 2.84
CA PRO A 48 -15.39 -4.69 1.99
C PRO A 48 -15.49 -4.39 0.49
N ASP A 49 -16.60 -3.77 0.04
CA ASP A 49 -16.73 -3.30 -1.34
C ASP A 49 -15.79 -2.13 -1.62
N ARG A 50 -14.75 -2.38 -2.45
CA ARG A 50 -13.76 -1.41 -2.93
C ARG A 50 -14.37 -0.26 -3.74
N SER A 51 -15.55 -0.48 -4.34
CA SER A 51 -16.26 0.53 -5.13
C SER A 51 -17.20 1.40 -4.30
N SER A 52 -17.29 1.17 -2.99
CA SER A 52 -18.15 1.96 -2.12
C SER A 52 -17.62 3.39 -1.93
N SER A 53 -18.45 4.21 -1.27
CA SER A 53 -18.11 5.59 -0.90
C SER A 53 -18.34 5.77 0.60
N PRO A 54 -17.47 6.53 1.30
CA PRO A 54 -16.28 7.21 0.82
C PRO A 54 -15.14 6.25 0.49
N ARG A 55 -14.20 6.71 -0.34
CA ARG A 55 -12.99 5.96 -0.73
C ARG A 55 -11.75 6.84 -0.64
N TYR A 56 -10.63 6.24 -0.29
CA TYR A 56 -9.33 6.92 -0.18
C TYR A 56 -8.25 6.08 -0.87
N ALA A 57 -7.52 6.67 -1.83
CA ALA A 57 -6.48 5.98 -2.57
C ALA A 57 -5.15 6.04 -1.81
N LEU A 58 -4.62 4.88 -1.43
CA LEU A 58 -3.32 4.74 -0.75
C LEU A 58 -2.19 4.57 -1.75
N ILE A 59 -2.41 3.67 -2.70
CA ILE A 59 -1.53 3.38 -3.83
C ILE A 59 -2.37 3.53 -5.09
N ASP A 60 -1.85 4.21 -6.10
CA ASP A 60 -2.50 4.40 -7.39
C ASP A 60 -1.43 4.45 -8.50
N LEU A 61 -1.85 4.67 -9.76
CA LEU A 61 -0.97 4.88 -10.91
C LEU A 61 0.02 3.74 -11.12
N SER A 62 -0.42 2.51 -10.89
CA SER A 62 0.38 1.29 -11.01
C SER A 62 1.61 1.29 -10.11
N GLY A 63 1.39 1.47 -8.81
CA GLY A 63 2.42 1.32 -7.77
C GLY A 63 3.04 2.63 -7.26
N CYS A 64 2.40 3.78 -7.42
CA CYS A 64 2.77 5.02 -6.75
C CYS A 64 2.04 5.10 -5.39
N LEU A 65 2.78 5.09 -4.26
CA LEU A 65 2.19 5.26 -2.93
C LEU A 65 1.88 6.75 -2.71
N VAL A 66 0.71 7.16 -3.21
CA VAL A 66 0.25 8.57 -3.25
C VAL A 66 -0.07 9.14 -1.87
N ASP A 67 -0.44 8.29 -0.90
CA ASP A 67 -0.66 8.74 0.48
C ASP A 67 0.58 9.42 1.06
N GLY A 68 1.77 8.83 0.87
CA GLY A 68 3.06 9.34 1.32
C GLY A 68 3.50 10.68 0.72
N ARG A 69 2.80 11.16 -0.32
CA ARG A 69 3.06 12.48 -0.93
C ARG A 69 2.60 13.64 -0.05
N SER A 70 1.66 13.39 0.87
CA SER A 70 1.12 14.38 1.80
C SER A 70 2.14 14.72 2.89
N ASP A 71 2.17 15.98 3.36
CA ASP A 71 3.20 16.43 4.32
C ASP A 71 3.06 15.79 5.71
N ASP A 72 1.85 15.39 6.10
CA ASP A 72 1.54 14.84 7.42
C ASP A 72 1.72 13.31 7.53
N THR A 73 2.04 12.61 6.44
CA THR A 73 2.09 11.14 6.40
C THR A 73 3.49 10.57 6.28
N THR A 74 3.80 9.47 6.96
CA THR A 74 5.09 8.76 6.85
C THR A 74 5.04 7.55 5.93
N SER A 75 3.93 7.39 5.20
CA SER A 75 3.63 6.25 4.35
C SER A 75 4.66 6.05 3.23
N ALA A 76 5.23 4.85 3.16
CA ALA A 76 6.27 4.51 2.20
C ALA A 76 6.36 2.98 2.01
N PHE A 77 6.77 2.55 0.82
CA PHE A 77 7.31 1.21 0.64
C PHE A 77 8.64 1.05 1.40
N ILE A 78 8.84 -0.14 1.94
CA ILE A 78 10.07 -0.54 2.61
C ILE A 78 11.07 -1.04 1.56
N SER A 79 12.27 -0.46 1.58
CA SER A 79 13.37 -0.84 0.70
C SER A 79 14.63 -1.13 1.53
N PRO A 80 15.40 -2.19 1.19
CA PRO A 80 15.17 -3.14 0.11
C PRO A 80 14.09 -4.19 0.45
N ARG A 81 13.61 -4.92 -0.56
CA ARG A 81 12.66 -6.01 -0.35
C ARG A 81 13.30 -7.18 0.41
N PRO A 82 12.54 -7.89 1.26
CA PRO A 82 13.01 -9.15 1.85
C PRO A 82 13.19 -10.27 0.80
N ARG A 83 12.23 -10.40 -0.14
CA ARG A 83 12.20 -11.38 -1.23
C ARG A 83 11.53 -10.76 -2.46
N GLN A 84 11.71 -11.35 -3.64
CA GLN A 84 11.10 -10.83 -4.87
C GLN A 84 9.56 -10.94 -4.82
N GLU A 85 9.07 -12.00 -4.19
CA GLU A 85 7.66 -12.33 -4.01
C GLU A 85 7.00 -11.57 -2.85
N THR A 86 7.76 -10.76 -2.09
CA THR A 86 7.30 -10.02 -0.93
C THR A 86 7.41 -8.52 -1.17
N LEU A 87 6.37 -7.76 -0.86
CA LEU A 87 6.38 -6.30 -0.87
C LEU A 87 5.83 -5.77 0.45
N GLN A 88 6.65 -5.00 1.16
CA GLN A 88 6.28 -4.38 2.42
C GLN A 88 6.08 -2.87 2.23
N PHE A 89 5.04 -2.34 2.85
CA PHE A 89 4.78 -0.90 2.88
C PHE A 89 4.09 -0.52 4.16
N VAL A 90 4.25 0.74 4.52
CA VAL A 90 3.64 1.33 5.71
C VAL A 90 2.70 2.42 5.24
N VAL A 91 1.53 2.49 5.87
CA VAL A 91 0.58 3.61 5.73
C VAL A 91 0.18 4.10 7.10
N ASP A 92 0.02 5.40 7.29
CA ASP A 92 -0.43 5.90 8.60
C ASP A 92 -1.89 5.55 8.87
N ALA A 93 -2.23 5.29 10.13
CA ALA A 93 -3.60 5.00 10.53
C ALA A 93 -4.46 6.27 10.42
N PHE A 94 -5.58 6.17 9.69
CA PHE A 94 -6.52 7.27 9.45
C PHE A 94 -7.96 6.78 9.60
N LYS A 95 -8.89 7.73 9.74
CA LYS A 95 -10.34 7.47 9.75
C LYS A 95 -11.07 8.36 8.76
N PHE A 96 -12.20 7.89 8.25
CA PHE A 96 -13.07 8.72 7.44
C PHE A 96 -13.83 9.71 8.34
N ALA A 97 -13.92 10.97 7.92
CA ALA A 97 -14.70 11.97 8.62
C ALA A 97 -16.20 11.62 8.57
N GLY A 98 -16.89 11.78 9.70
CA GLY A 98 -18.33 11.53 9.81
C GLY A 98 -18.73 10.05 9.90
N ASP A 99 -17.79 9.14 10.12
CA ASP A 99 -18.08 7.74 10.43
C ASP A 99 -17.76 7.44 11.90
N ASP A 100 -18.78 7.05 12.67
CA ASP A 100 -18.65 6.73 14.10
C ASP A 100 -18.27 5.25 14.34
N ARG A 101 -18.24 4.42 13.30
CA ARG A 101 -17.88 3.01 13.42
C ARG A 101 -16.39 2.84 13.65
N ASN A 102 -15.57 3.81 13.21
CA ASN A 102 -14.12 3.78 13.34
C ASN A 102 -13.49 2.56 12.66
N LEU A 103 -14.11 2.04 11.60
CA LEU A 103 -13.62 0.84 10.90
C LEU A 103 -13.26 1.19 9.46
N ILE A 104 -12.13 0.66 9.00
CA ILE A 104 -11.72 0.75 7.60
C ILE A 104 -11.43 -0.65 7.03
N TYR A 105 -11.63 -0.77 5.72
CA TYR A 105 -11.16 -1.88 4.90
C TYR A 105 -10.15 -1.33 3.92
N ILE A 106 -9.09 -2.08 3.64
CA ILE A 106 -8.11 -1.75 2.60
C ILE A 106 -8.13 -2.87 1.58
N THR A 107 -8.39 -2.55 0.33
CA THR A 107 -8.39 -3.51 -0.76
C THR A 107 -7.33 -3.15 -1.78
N CYS A 108 -6.46 -4.10 -2.07
CA CYS A 108 -5.31 -3.94 -2.94
C CYS A 108 -5.42 -4.84 -4.17
N HIS A 109 -5.05 -4.29 -5.32
CA HIS A 109 -4.85 -5.02 -6.56
C HIS A 109 -3.37 -5.42 -6.66
N LEU A 110 -3.11 -6.72 -6.58
CA LEU A 110 -1.78 -7.31 -6.63
C LEU A 110 -1.51 -7.87 -8.02
N LYS A 111 -0.26 -7.78 -8.47
CA LYS A 111 0.19 -8.33 -9.75
C LYS A 111 1.60 -8.88 -9.66
N VAL A 112 1.94 -9.77 -10.57
CA VAL A 112 3.29 -10.36 -10.65
C VAL A 112 3.91 -10.24 -12.04
N SER A 113 5.23 -10.11 -12.07
CA SER A 113 6.03 -10.31 -13.28
C SER A 113 7.10 -11.37 -13.04
N PRO A 114 7.74 -11.93 -14.08
CA PRO A 114 8.98 -12.68 -13.92
C PRO A 114 10.02 -11.85 -13.13
N ALA A 115 10.76 -12.49 -12.23
CA ALA A 115 11.73 -11.81 -11.36
C ALA A 115 12.95 -11.24 -12.12
N ASP A 116 13.28 -11.79 -13.29
CA ASP A 116 14.35 -11.31 -14.17
C ASP A 116 13.94 -10.11 -15.03
N GLN A 117 12.64 -9.86 -15.18
CA GLN A 117 12.13 -8.70 -15.90
C GLN A 117 12.43 -7.41 -15.11
N ALA A 118 13.10 -6.45 -15.73
CA ALA A 118 13.39 -5.16 -15.10
C ALA A 118 12.08 -4.40 -14.75
N PRO A 119 12.04 -3.72 -13.58
CA PRO A 119 10.96 -2.79 -13.24
C PRO A 119 10.76 -1.73 -14.34
N ASN A 120 9.52 -1.31 -14.54
CA ASN A 120 9.16 -0.37 -15.59
C ASN A 120 7.97 0.50 -15.15
N PRO A 121 7.57 1.53 -15.92
CA PRO A 121 6.47 2.42 -15.53
C PRO A 121 5.13 1.72 -15.26
N LEU A 122 4.91 0.51 -15.79
CA LEU A 122 3.74 -0.32 -15.47
C LEU A 122 4.00 -1.16 -14.22
N ASN A 123 5.17 -1.76 -14.04
CA ASN A 123 5.49 -2.63 -12.89
C ASN A 123 6.57 -1.99 -12.01
N LYS A 124 6.13 -1.23 -11.01
CA LYS A 124 6.99 -0.47 -10.07
C LYS A 124 6.37 -0.42 -8.68
N ALA A 125 7.17 0.01 -7.71
CA ALA A 125 6.73 0.38 -6.37
C ALA A 125 7.50 1.65 -5.99
N CYS A 126 6.81 2.79 -5.92
CA CYS A 126 7.40 4.12 -5.80
C CYS A 126 6.91 4.79 -4.52
N SER A 127 7.86 5.32 -3.73
CA SER A 127 7.60 6.14 -2.54
C SER A 127 8.04 7.57 -2.79
N PHE A 128 7.30 8.55 -2.30
CA PHE A 128 7.74 9.93 -2.31
C PHE A 128 8.74 10.17 -1.17
N ASN A 129 9.96 10.59 -1.50
CA ASN A 129 10.94 10.98 -0.50
C ASN A 129 10.83 12.49 -0.25
N LYS A 130 10.35 12.85 0.94
CA LYS A 130 10.16 14.25 1.35
C LYS A 130 11.47 15.04 1.43
N ALA A 131 12.57 14.39 1.84
CA ALA A 131 13.87 15.06 2.01
C ALA A 131 14.46 15.49 0.66
N SER A 132 14.28 14.68 -0.39
CA SER A 132 14.71 15.03 -1.74
C SER A 132 13.61 15.66 -2.59
N SER A 133 12.36 15.64 -2.13
CA SER A 133 11.17 16.02 -2.89
C SER A 133 11.04 15.27 -4.22
N LEU A 134 11.45 14.00 -4.24
CA LEU A 134 11.46 13.16 -5.44
C LEU A 134 10.84 11.80 -5.15
N TRP A 135 10.20 11.23 -6.17
CA TRP A 135 9.77 9.84 -6.16
C TRP A 135 10.97 8.91 -6.33
N ALA A 136 11.04 7.89 -5.49
CA ALA A 136 12.09 6.87 -5.52
C ALA A 136 11.46 5.48 -5.64
N PRO A 137 11.92 4.64 -6.57
CA PRO A 137 11.49 3.26 -6.64
C PRO A 137 12.12 2.43 -5.52
N VAL A 138 11.44 1.36 -5.10
CA VAL A 138 12.04 0.30 -4.28
C VAL A 138 13.22 -0.34 -5.03
N GLU A 139 13.08 -0.49 -6.35
CA GLU A 139 14.05 -1.11 -7.25
C GLU A 139 13.89 -0.62 -8.70
N GLY A 140 14.98 -0.67 -9.47
CA GLY A 140 15.02 -0.13 -10.84
C GLY A 140 15.54 1.30 -10.89
N THR A 141 15.39 1.93 -12.04
CA THR A 141 15.89 3.29 -12.30
C THR A 141 14.89 4.34 -11.85
N GLY A 142 15.37 5.50 -11.37
CA GLY A 142 14.49 6.53 -10.78
C GLY A 142 13.45 7.12 -11.74
N ASP A 143 13.72 7.10 -13.04
CA ASP A 143 12.84 7.63 -14.08
C ASP A 143 11.52 6.86 -14.21
N ILE A 144 11.45 5.58 -13.78
CA ILE A 144 10.20 4.81 -13.83
C ILE A 144 9.10 5.41 -12.92
N CYS A 145 9.50 6.16 -11.90
CA CYS A 145 8.59 6.83 -10.96
C CYS A 145 8.27 8.28 -11.35
N SER A 146 8.88 8.82 -12.42
CA SER A 146 8.64 10.21 -12.85
C SER A 146 7.17 10.49 -13.18
N CYS A 147 6.45 9.47 -13.65
CA CYS A 147 5.04 9.58 -13.97
C CYS A 147 4.13 9.76 -12.73
N CYS A 148 4.59 9.35 -11.53
CA CYS A 148 3.83 9.51 -10.29
C CYS A 148 3.59 10.98 -9.95
N GLU A 149 4.56 11.87 -10.19
CA GLU A 149 4.38 13.32 -9.94
C GLU A 149 3.42 13.94 -10.95
N THR A 150 3.45 13.49 -12.21
CA THR A 150 2.56 14.01 -13.27
C THR A 150 1.14 13.48 -13.20
N GLY A 151 0.90 12.42 -12.40
CA GLY A 151 -0.39 11.72 -12.38
C GLY A 151 -0.71 10.95 -13.66
N ASN A 152 0.26 10.75 -14.56
CA ASN A 152 0.05 10.18 -15.90
C ASN A 152 1.01 9.02 -16.16
N CYS A 153 0.89 7.97 -15.37
CA CYS A 153 1.56 6.70 -15.67
C CYS A 153 0.83 6.00 -16.83
N PRO A 154 1.55 5.32 -17.74
CA PRO A 154 0.92 4.55 -18.81
C PRO A 154 -0.09 3.58 -18.19
N LEU A 155 -1.37 3.73 -18.52
CA LEU A 155 -2.38 2.75 -18.13
C LEU A 155 -2.31 1.56 -19.08
N TYR A 156 -2.70 0.40 -18.53
CA TYR A 156 -3.25 -0.73 -19.27
C TYR A 156 -4.08 -0.27 -20.46
N GLY A 157 -3.97 -0.98 -21.59
CA GLY A 157 -4.58 -0.61 -22.86
C GLY A 157 -6.03 -0.13 -22.78
N GLY A 158 -6.24 1.13 -23.18
CA GLY A 158 -7.43 1.56 -23.92
C GLY A 158 -8.70 1.89 -23.15
N TYR A 159 -8.73 2.99 -22.39
CA TYR A 159 -9.92 3.85 -22.29
C TYR A 159 -9.55 5.26 -21.78
N SER A 160 -8.97 6.07 -22.66
CA SER A 160 -9.14 7.51 -22.57
C SER A 160 -10.62 7.81 -22.88
N TRP A 161 -11.36 8.45 -21.96
CA TRP A 161 -12.72 8.96 -22.17
C TRP A 161 -12.76 10.17 -23.14
N ARG A 162 -12.09 10.06 -24.29
CA ARG A 162 -12.25 10.98 -25.42
C ARG A 162 -12.88 10.21 -26.58
N ILE A 163 -14.12 10.57 -26.85
CA ILE A 163 -15.02 10.03 -27.88
C ILE A 163 -14.36 10.15 -29.28
N ASN A 164 -14.02 9.00 -29.91
CA ASN A 164 -14.27 8.61 -31.33
C ASN A 164 -13.46 7.35 -31.79
N PRO A 165 -14.05 6.37 -32.53
CA PRO A 165 -13.36 5.20 -33.12
C PRO A 165 -13.24 5.28 -34.67
N PRO A 166 -12.67 4.26 -35.38
CA PRO A 166 -11.64 3.28 -35.02
C PRO A 166 -10.44 3.28 -35.99
N ALA A 167 -9.25 2.90 -35.51
CA ALA A 167 -8.18 2.39 -36.37
C ALA A 167 -7.72 1.01 -35.87
N ARG A 168 -7.91 0.01 -36.73
CA ARG A 168 -7.68 -1.41 -36.53
C ARG A 168 -6.19 -1.72 -36.52
N TRP A 169 -5.63 -2.13 -35.38
CA TRP A 169 -4.26 -2.64 -35.30
C TRP A 169 -4.20 -4.17 -35.21
N PRO A 170 -3.15 -4.81 -35.75
CA PRO A 170 -3.09 -6.26 -35.88
C PRO A 170 -2.79 -6.94 -34.55
N ARG A 171 -3.59 -7.96 -34.26
CA ARG A 171 -3.43 -8.93 -33.17
C ARG A 171 -2.04 -9.59 -33.23
N ARG A 172 -1.15 -9.27 -32.30
CA ARG A 172 -0.03 -10.16 -31.94
C ARG A 172 -0.42 -10.99 -30.72
N ARG A 173 -0.30 -12.31 -30.88
CA ARG A 173 -0.60 -13.34 -29.89
C ARG A 173 0.50 -13.39 -28.83
N GLY A 174 0.09 -13.58 -27.58
CA GLY A 174 0.91 -14.22 -26.55
C GLY A 174 1.69 -13.30 -25.62
N PHE A 175 1.01 -12.38 -24.91
CA PHE A 175 1.44 -12.08 -23.55
C PHE A 175 0.58 -12.96 -22.64
N SER A 176 1.22 -13.88 -21.92
CA SER A 176 0.61 -14.54 -20.77
C SER A 176 0.01 -13.43 -19.90
N LYS A 177 -1.31 -13.47 -19.64
CA LYS A 177 -1.92 -12.51 -18.72
C LYS A 177 -1.09 -12.54 -17.43
N ALA A 178 -0.59 -11.38 -17.01
CA ALA A 178 0.02 -11.26 -15.69
C ALA A 178 -0.98 -11.84 -14.67
N ALA A 179 -0.51 -12.67 -13.75
CA ALA A 179 -1.39 -13.13 -12.68
C ALA A 179 -1.68 -11.91 -11.80
N GLU A 180 -2.95 -11.58 -11.69
CA GLU A 180 -3.48 -10.45 -10.95
C GLU A 180 -4.53 -10.97 -9.97
N ALA A 181 -4.59 -10.36 -8.79
CA ALA A 181 -5.53 -10.73 -7.75
C ALA A 181 -5.93 -9.52 -6.91
N GLU A 182 -7.17 -9.49 -6.47
CA GLU A 182 -7.66 -8.50 -5.51
C GLU A 182 -7.69 -9.12 -4.12
N VAL A 183 -7.10 -8.43 -3.14
CA VAL A 183 -7.02 -8.90 -1.75
C VAL A 183 -7.45 -7.76 -0.83
N SER A 184 -8.31 -8.06 0.13
CA SER A 184 -8.79 -7.10 1.12
C SER A 184 -8.35 -7.48 2.52
N VAL A 185 -8.02 -6.46 3.32
CA VAL A 185 -7.80 -6.58 4.76
C VAL A 185 -8.80 -5.70 5.50
N GLY A 186 -9.35 -6.24 6.58
CA GLY A 186 -10.30 -5.53 7.44
C GLY A 186 -11.37 -6.45 8.02
N PRO A 187 -12.21 -5.92 8.93
CA PRO A 187 -12.22 -4.53 9.37
C PRO A 187 -11.05 -4.20 10.31
N LEU A 188 -10.38 -3.07 10.06
CA LEU A 188 -9.37 -2.48 10.94
C LEU A 188 -10.04 -1.39 11.79
N LEU A 189 -9.96 -1.49 13.11
CA LEU A 189 -10.52 -0.55 14.07
C LEU A 189 -9.51 0.56 14.37
N ILE A 190 -9.90 1.81 14.14
CA ILE A 190 -9.07 3.00 14.29
C ILE A 190 -9.54 3.81 15.51
N LEU A 191 -8.81 3.70 16.60
CA LEU A 191 -9.08 4.36 17.87
C LEU A 191 -8.54 5.80 17.85
N ASP A 192 -9.23 6.69 18.55
CA ASP A 192 -8.72 8.04 18.78
C ASP A 192 -7.43 8.02 19.61
N SER A 193 -6.53 8.96 19.32
CA SER A 193 -5.32 9.14 20.13
C SER A 193 -5.71 9.47 21.58
N ALA A 194 -5.07 8.83 22.57
CA ALA A 194 -5.39 8.95 23.99
C ALA A 194 -5.16 10.36 24.61
N ARG A 195 -4.95 11.40 23.80
CA ARG A 195 -4.72 12.78 24.24
C ARG A 195 -6.00 13.55 24.65
N GLY A 196 -7.17 12.91 24.60
CA GLY A 196 -8.48 13.56 24.76
C GLY A 196 -9.20 13.43 26.11
N LEU A 197 -8.69 12.69 27.10
CA LEU A 197 -9.32 12.64 28.44
C LEU A 197 -8.81 13.79 29.33
N TRP A 198 -9.20 15.03 29.01
CA TRP A 198 -9.10 16.13 29.96
C TRP A 198 -10.21 16.00 31.00
N ASN A 199 -9.85 15.49 32.18
CA ASN A 199 -10.73 15.55 33.34
C ASN A 199 -10.62 16.94 33.97
N SER A 200 -11.77 17.55 34.24
CA SER A 200 -11.93 18.83 34.93
C SER A 200 -11.46 18.76 36.38
N SER A 201 -10.14 18.75 36.62
CA SER A 201 -9.54 19.01 37.93
C SER A 201 -8.09 19.42 37.73
N GLY A 202 -7.78 20.70 37.92
CA GLY A 202 -6.45 21.27 37.66
C GLY A 202 -5.33 20.58 38.43
N GLY A 203 -4.23 20.32 37.71
CA GLY A 203 -2.95 19.90 38.26
C GLY A 203 -2.01 19.44 37.16
N LEU A 204 -0.84 20.08 37.03
CA LEU A 204 0.23 19.65 36.14
C LEU A 204 0.84 18.35 36.70
N ALA A 205 0.43 17.20 36.17
CA ALA A 205 1.14 15.96 36.43
C ALA A 205 2.45 15.97 35.61
N PRO A 206 3.62 15.69 36.20
CA PRO A 206 4.86 15.63 35.45
C PRO A 206 4.74 14.55 34.38
N ALA A 207 5.21 14.87 33.18
CA ALA A 207 5.25 13.97 32.04
C ALA A 207 5.83 12.61 32.46
N ARG A 208 4.95 11.61 32.57
CA ARG A 208 5.40 10.23 32.59
C ARG A 208 5.90 9.96 31.18
N LYS A 209 7.19 10.19 30.96
CA LYS A 209 7.91 9.60 29.85
C LYS A 209 7.72 8.10 29.99
N THR A 210 6.75 7.56 29.27
CA THR A 210 6.70 6.14 29.03
C THR A 210 8.03 5.83 28.35
N SER A 211 8.86 5.02 29.00
CA SER A 211 10.03 4.41 28.37
C SER A 211 9.63 3.88 26.99
N PRO A 212 10.56 3.79 26.02
CA PRO A 212 10.30 3.09 24.77
C PRO A 212 10.10 1.60 25.12
N GLY A 213 8.89 1.27 25.54
CA GLY A 213 8.43 -0.10 25.66
C GLY A 213 8.43 -0.66 24.26
N MET A 214 9.03 -1.83 24.12
CA MET A 214 9.07 -2.65 22.91
C MET A 214 7.68 -2.64 22.24
N TRP A 215 7.50 -1.79 21.23
CA TRP A 215 6.34 -1.87 20.35
C TRP A 215 6.67 -3.01 19.41
N TRP A 216 6.06 -4.17 19.66
CA TRP A 216 6.04 -5.25 18.69
C TRP A 216 5.28 -4.69 17.48
N PHE A 217 6.01 -4.26 16.46
CA PHE A 217 5.44 -3.98 15.15
C PHE A 217 5.01 -5.34 14.59
N PHE A 218 3.84 -5.40 13.98
CA PHE A 218 3.30 -6.66 13.47
C PHE A 218 2.78 -6.38 12.06
N ALA A 219 2.99 -7.32 11.14
CA ALA A 219 2.57 -7.15 9.75
C ALA A 219 1.12 -7.61 9.53
N ILE A 220 0.40 -6.97 8.62
CA ILE A 220 -0.87 -7.48 8.07
C ILE A 220 -0.55 -8.17 6.74
N CYS A 221 -0.87 -9.44 6.58
CA CYS A 221 -0.48 -10.23 5.42
C CYS A 221 -1.57 -10.25 4.32
N LEU A 222 -1.22 -9.83 3.11
CA LEU A 222 -2.02 -10.00 1.89
C LEU A 222 -1.44 -11.18 1.11
N THR A 223 -2.14 -12.30 1.02
CA THR A 223 -1.64 -13.50 0.31
C THR A 223 -2.39 -13.77 -0.98
N VAL A 224 -1.65 -14.11 -2.04
CA VAL A 224 -2.23 -14.59 -3.30
C VAL A 224 -1.73 -16.01 -3.56
N SER A 225 -2.67 -16.93 -3.78
CA SER A 225 -2.37 -18.26 -4.33
C SER A 225 -2.34 -18.15 -5.86
N SER A 226 -1.14 -18.25 -6.44
CA SER A 226 -1.00 -18.30 -7.90
C SER A 226 -1.43 -19.69 -8.38
N GLY A 227 -2.65 -19.80 -8.91
CA GLY A 227 -3.19 -21.03 -9.50
C GLY A 227 -2.62 -21.37 -10.88
N LEU A 228 -1.33 -21.14 -11.12
CA LEU A 228 -0.66 -21.34 -12.41
C LEU A 228 0.06 -22.69 -12.44
N ASN A 229 -0.65 -23.81 -12.64
CA ASN A 229 0.00 -25.09 -12.93
C ASN A 229 0.78 -25.07 -14.26
#